data_AF-A0A3D0M517-F1
#
_entry.id   AF-A0A3D0M517-F1
#
_cell.length_a   1.000
_cell.length_b   1.000
_cell.length_c   1.000
_cell.angle_alpha   90.00
_cell.angle_beta   90.00
_cell.angle_gamma   90.00
#
_symmetry.space_group_name_H-M   'P 1'
#
loop_
_entity.id
_entity.type
_entity.pdbx_description
1 polymer ?
#
loop_
_entity_poly.entity_id
_entity_poly.type
_entity_poly.pdbx_seq_one_letter_code
_entity_poly.pdbx_strand_id
1 'polypeptide(L)'
;MMSAKQKKAVFKGLGVEEWILADFEEIREYSPERFVKEFLHETLDARRVCCGFNYRFGRDGSGNADTLRALCTPLGIEVAVSHPVSIDGQPVSASRIRRLIESGDIQQATRLLGHSFTLDMKVVGGQRLGHLLGAPTINQPLPPGFVRPKFGVYASIVEVDGKIAHGVTNIGVRPTVGSAEPLAETWIADFEGDLYDKNVPVTLIKFLRPEKKFNSVAELQKQILCDAQHARDTIMGKAVSGIRAVLFDFDDTLQNRPVAFMRYCDFFMHKYFPNLPQEEANKRKQDMLVRNNGGYVNYMDYFLSMFEKWGWEEAPPFHYIFREFQFRFPEYTQLFPEAIEVLKKLKERGLLIGVITNGPSLTQNRKLDVSGLRPLLDIVLVSGDHKVHKPNPEIFRRAAAGLGVACQSCIYVGDHPVNDIQGALGAGMKPIYINAFGRDERPENVTEIMNLNQLLDIVDGSWVG
;
A
#
# COMPACT_ATOMS: atom_id res chain seq x y z
N MET A 1 11.43 12.88 -1.66
CA MET A 1 10.74 11.58 -1.84
C MET A 1 9.23 11.76 -1.71
N MET A 2 8.74 12.50 -0.71
CA MET A 2 7.34 12.92 -0.60
C MET A 2 7.26 14.42 -0.34
N SER A 3 6.16 15.06 -0.74
CA SER A 3 5.83 16.42 -0.31
C SER A 3 5.35 16.43 1.15
N ALA A 4 5.36 17.60 1.79
CA ALA A 4 4.81 17.76 3.14
C ALA A 4 3.32 17.36 3.21
N LYS A 5 2.55 17.71 2.17
CA LYS A 5 1.14 17.33 2.04
C LYS A 5 0.96 15.81 2.02
N GLN A 6 1.75 15.09 1.21
CA GLN A 6 1.70 13.63 1.14
C GLN A 6 2.10 12.99 2.47
N LYS A 7 3.18 13.48 3.10
CA LYS A 7 3.62 12.97 4.41
C LYS A 7 2.54 13.15 5.48
N LYS A 8 1.80 14.27 5.46
CA LYS A 8 0.69 14.55 6.40
C LYS A 8 -0.49 13.60 6.19
N ALA A 9 -0.83 13.31 4.93
CA ALA A 9 -1.84 12.32 4.61
C ALA A 9 -1.47 10.92 5.13
N VAL A 10 -0.22 10.50 4.96
CA VAL A 10 0.28 9.22 5.48
C VAL A 10 0.18 9.15 6.99
N PHE A 11 0.69 10.14 7.72
CA PHE A 11 0.61 10.13 9.19
C PHE A 11 -0.83 10.13 9.70
N LYS A 12 -1.72 10.92 9.09
CA LYS A 12 -3.15 10.88 9.42
C LYS A 12 -3.74 9.48 9.21
N GLY A 13 -3.38 8.81 8.12
CA GLY A 13 -3.78 7.43 7.83
C GLY A 13 -3.25 6.39 8.83
N LEU A 14 -2.10 6.66 9.46
CA LEU A 14 -1.51 5.85 10.54
C LEU A 14 -2.11 6.15 11.92
N GLY A 15 -3.07 7.07 12.02
CA GLY A 15 -3.72 7.44 13.27
C GLY A 15 -2.95 8.46 14.10
N VAL A 16 -2.06 9.25 13.48
CA VAL A 16 -1.44 10.43 14.10
C VAL A 16 -2.48 11.54 14.17
N GLU A 17 -2.77 12.00 15.39
CA GLU A 17 -3.77 13.02 15.68
C GLU A 17 -3.18 14.43 15.55
N GLU A 18 -1.95 14.61 16.05
CA GLU A 18 -1.23 15.87 16.01
C GLU A 18 0.12 15.74 15.31
N TRP A 19 0.44 16.74 14.48
CA TRP A 19 1.76 16.89 13.88
C TRP A 19 2.36 18.20 14.40
N ILE A 20 3.45 18.09 15.14
CA ILE A 20 4.23 19.23 15.61
C ILE A 20 5.48 19.40 14.73
N LEU A 21 5.60 20.55 14.07
CA LEU A 21 6.83 20.97 13.38
C LEU A 21 7.57 21.89 14.35
N ALA A 22 8.46 21.32 15.15
CA ALA A 22 9.33 22.11 16.03
C ALA A 22 10.25 23.00 15.18
N ASP A 23 10.46 24.24 15.64
CA ASP A 23 11.47 25.12 15.05
C ASP A 23 12.85 24.55 15.37
N PHE A 24 13.55 24.10 14.33
CA PHE A 24 14.87 23.51 14.49
C PHE A 24 15.89 24.51 15.04
N GLU A 25 15.78 25.80 14.69
CA GLU A 25 16.71 26.82 15.18
C GLU A 25 16.53 27.09 16.67
N GLU A 26 15.33 26.85 17.22
CA GLU A 26 15.06 26.94 18.65
C GLU A 26 15.63 25.73 19.40
N ILE A 27 15.34 24.52 18.92
CA ILE A 27 15.68 23.29 19.65
C ILE A 27 17.13 22.79 19.41
N ARG A 28 17.83 23.27 18.37
CA ARG A 28 19.21 22.83 18.05
C ARG A 28 20.22 23.07 19.17
N GLU A 29 20.00 24.09 20.01
CA GLU A 29 20.90 24.44 21.10
C GLU A 29 20.55 23.72 22.42
N TYR A 30 19.46 22.94 22.44
CA TYR A 30 19.02 22.26 23.66
C TYR A 30 20.00 21.16 24.03
N SER A 31 20.38 21.05 25.31
CA SER A 31 21.02 19.83 25.79
C SER A 31 20.02 18.66 25.77
N PRO A 32 20.47 17.40 25.79
CA PRO A 32 19.57 16.25 25.93
C PRO A 32 18.62 16.37 27.13
N GLU A 33 19.11 16.83 28.29
CA GLU A 33 18.34 17.03 29.52
C GLU A 33 17.25 18.08 29.32
N ARG A 34 17.62 19.23 28.72
CA ARG A 34 16.69 20.31 28.42
C ARG A 34 15.58 19.85 27.48
N PHE A 35 15.94 19.13 26.42
CA PHE A 35 14.98 18.59 25.47
C PHE A 35 14.00 17.62 26.12
N VAL A 36 14.48 16.67 26.94
CA VAL A 36 13.59 15.71 27.60
C VAL A 36 12.68 16.39 28.62
N LYS A 37 13.24 17.29 29.44
CA LYS A 37 12.48 17.96 30.50
C LYS A 37 11.50 19.00 29.96
N GLU A 38 11.99 20.02 29.25
CA GLU A 38 11.16 21.16 28.84
C GLU A 38 10.25 20.81 27.67
N PHE A 39 10.77 20.06 26.68
CA PHE A 39 10.00 19.77 25.47
C PHE A 39 9.14 18.50 25.64
N LEU A 40 9.73 17.35 25.93
CA LEU A 40 8.95 16.10 25.99
C LEU A 40 8.04 16.00 27.22
N HIS A 41 8.53 16.38 28.41
CA HIS A 41 7.77 16.25 29.64
C HIS A 41 6.84 17.44 29.90
N GLU A 42 7.37 18.67 29.95
CA GLU A 42 6.57 19.85 30.33
C GLU A 42 5.65 20.34 29.20
N THR A 43 6.14 20.39 27.95
CA THR A 43 5.35 20.90 26.81
C THR A 43 4.40 19.86 26.24
N LEU A 44 4.87 18.63 26.01
CA LEU A 44 4.07 17.58 25.36
C LEU A 44 3.35 16.64 26.34
N ASP A 45 3.63 16.73 27.65
CA ASP A 45 3.13 15.81 28.67
C ASP A 45 3.30 14.32 28.29
N ALA A 46 4.43 14.00 27.66
CA ALA A 46 4.65 12.67 27.08
C ALA A 46 4.67 11.60 28.17
N ARG A 47 3.82 10.57 28.03
CA ARG A 47 3.83 9.35 28.86
C ARG A 47 4.64 8.22 28.25
N ARG A 48 4.77 8.22 26.92
CA ARG A 48 5.57 7.27 26.17
C ARG A 48 6.18 7.96 24.96
N VAL A 49 7.44 7.65 24.67
CA VAL A 49 8.16 8.13 23.49
C VAL A 49 8.71 6.96 22.69
N CYS A 50 8.64 7.08 21.37
CA CYS A 50 9.11 6.07 20.42
C CYS A 50 10.18 6.70 19.52
N CYS A 51 11.33 6.04 19.36
CA CYS A 51 12.37 6.49 18.44
C CYS A 51 13.02 5.31 17.69
N GLY A 52 13.74 5.60 16.60
CA GLY A 52 14.54 4.60 15.90
C GLY A 52 15.88 4.34 16.60
N PHE A 53 16.46 3.16 16.39
CA PHE A 53 17.78 2.78 16.93
C PHE A 53 18.91 3.78 16.62
N ASN A 54 18.81 4.51 15.50
CA ASN A 54 19.79 5.50 15.05
C ASN A 54 19.42 6.95 15.43
N TYR A 55 18.44 7.14 16.32
CA TYR A 55 18.01 8.46 16.75
C TYR A 55 19.14 9.21 17.48
N ARG A 56 19.23 10.51 17.17
CA ARG A 56 20.14 11.47 17.80
C ARG A 56 19.38 12.75 18.10
N PHE A 57 19.66 13.37 19.24
CA PHE A 57 19.01 14.60 19.68
C PHE A 57 19.93 15.40 20.62
N GLY A 58 19.50 16.61 20.94
CA GLY A 58 20.30 17.57 21.69
C GLY A 58 21.42 18.17 20.86
N ARG A 59 22.09 19.17 21.43
CA ARG A 59 23.17 19.94 20.82
C ARG A 59 24.23 19.00 20.27
N ASP A 60 24.60 19.23 19.02
CA ASP A 60 25.57 18.43 18.24
C ASP A 60 25.23 16.93 18.15
N GLY A 61 23.96 16.55 18.38
CA GLY A 61 23.52 15.15 18.39
C GLY A 61 24.10 14.33 19.53
N SER A 62 24.42 14.97 20.66
CA SER A 62 25.06 14.37 21.84
C SER A 62 24.20 13.29 22.54
N GLY A 63 22.87 13.37 22.43
CA GLY A 63 21.95 12.37 22.97
C GLY A 63 21.66 11.24 21.98
N ASN A 64 21.54 10.02 22.49
CA ASN A 64 21.13 8.83 21.73
C ASN A 64 19.95 8.11 22.40
N ALA A 65 19.52 6.95 21.89
CA ALA A 65 18.40 6.20 22.45
C ALA A 65 18.60 5.77 23.92
N ASP A 66 19.83 5.46 24.33
CA ASP A 66 20.16 5.11 25.72
C ASP A 66 20.12 6.34 26.62
N THR A 67 20.64 7.48 26.15
CA THR A 67 20.50 8.79 26.82
C THR A 67 19.02 9.14 27.00
N LEU A 68 18.19 8.98 25.96
CA LEU A 68 16.76 9.23 26.01
C LEU A 68 16.11 8.36 27.08
N ARG A 69 16.41 7.05 27.11
CA ARG A 69 15.89 6.14 28.13
C ARG A 69 16.28 6.58 29.54
N ALA A 70 17.56 6.86 29.78
CA ALA A 70 18.07 7.27 31.08
C ALA A 70 17.40 8.55 31.60
N LEU A 71 17.15 9.53 30.73
CA LEU A 71 16.52 10.80 31.09
C LEU A 71 14.99 10.68 31.25
N CYS A 72 14.34 9.81 30.49
CA CYS A 72 12.88 9.59 30.55
C CYS A 72 12.44 8.74 31.75
N THR A 73 13.23 7.73 32.15
CA THR A 73 12.90 6.83 33.28
C THR A 73 12.54 7.56 34.59
N PRO A 74 13.33 8.52 35.11
CA PRO A 74 12.99 9.22 36.35
C PRO A 74 11.73 10.10 36.23
N LEU A 75 11.31 10.46 35.02
CA LEU A 75 10.11 11.24 34.73
C LEU A 75 8.87 10.36 34.49
N GLY A 76 9.00 9.03 34.64
CA GLY A 76 7.90 8.10 34.37
C GLY A 76 7.51 7.97 32.89
N ILE A 77 8.40 8.39 31.98
CA ILE A 77 8.16 8.32 30.53
C ILE A 77 8.69 6.98 30.00
N GLU A 78 7.80 6.17 29.43
CA GLU A 78 8.19 4.90 28.80
C GLU A 78 8.93 5.15 27.48
N VAL A 79 10.07 4.49 27.25
CA VAL A 79 10.84 4.63 26.00
C VAL A 79 10.83 3.34 25.20
N ALA A 80 10.24 3.38 24.01
CA ALA A 80 10.29 2.29 23.04
C ALA A 80 11.28 2.62 21.91
N VAL A 81 12.25 1.72 21.68
CA VAL A 81 13.23 1.86 20.60
C VAL A 81 12.90 0.86 19.51
N SER A 82 12.65 1.35 18.30
CA SER A 82 12.37 0.53 17.13
C SER A 82 13.67 0.01 16.50
N HIS A 83 13.72 -1.30 16.27
CA HIS A 83 14.82 -1.97 15.59
C HIS A 83 14.90 -1.58 14.10
N PRO A 84 16.10 -1.67 13.48
CA PRO A 84 16.23 -1.45 12.04
C PRO A 84 15.39 -2.45 11.25
N VAL A 85 14.51 -1.95 10.40
CA VAL A 85 13.92 -2.76 9.32
C VAL A 85 15.02 -3.04 8.30
N SER A 86 15.25 -4.31 7.97
CA SER A 86 16.29 -4.73 7.04
C SER A 86 15.68 -5.48 5.85
N ILE A 87 16.15 -5.16 4.65
CA ILE A 87 15.80 -5.83 3.39
C ILE A 87 17.11 -6.18 2.69
N ASP A 88 17.22 -7.46 2.29
CA ASP A 88 18.43 -8.07 1.73
C ASP A 88 19.65 -7.94 2.66
N GLY A 89 19.43 -8.16 3.96
CA GLY A 89 20.48 -8.07 4.99
C GLY A 89 20.98 -6.65 5.29
N GLN A 90 20.40 -5.62 4.68
CA GLN A 90 20.80 -4.22 4.89
C GLN A 90 19.65 -3.37 5.44
N PRO A 91 19.92 -2.43 6.36
CA PRO A 91 18.91 -1.51 6.87
C PRO A 91 18.25 -0.69 5.75
N VAL A 92 16.94 -0.49 5.88
CA VAL A 92 16.18 0.45 5.07
C VAL A 92 16.46 1.86 5.58
N SER A 93 16.84 2.78 4.70
CA SER A 93 17.14 4.17 5.07
C SER A 93 16.81 5.13 3.93
N ALA A 94 16.47 6.38 4.29
CA ALA A 94 16.16 7.42 3.32
C ALA A 94 17.33 7.70 2.35
N SER A 95 18.58 7.60 2.82
CA SER A 95 19.78 7.79 1.98
C SER A 95 20.00 6.63 1.01
N ARG A 96 19.70 5.38 1.39
CA ARG A 96 19.73 4.23 0.47
C ARG A 96 18.65 4.37 -0.61
N ILE A 97 17.42 4.73 -0.22
CA ILE A 97 16.31 4.91 -1.15
C ILE A 97 16.59 6.04 -2.15
N ARG A 98 17.09 7.20 -1.67
CA ARG A 98 17.45 8.32 -2.56
C ARG A 98 18.47 7.92 -3.62
N ARG A 99 19.53 7.21 -3.23
CA ARG A 99 20.57 6.72 -4.17
C ARG A 99 20.00 5.80 -5.25
N LEU A 100 19.06 4.92 -4.91
CA LEU A 100 18.38 4.05 -5.88
C LEU A 100 17.54 4.86 -6.88
N ILE A 101 16.81 5.87 -6.40
CA ILE A 101 16.03 6.76 -7.27
C ILE A 101 16.96 7.56 -8.20
N GLU A 102 18.05 8.10 -7.66
CA GLU A 102 19.07 8.87 -8.38
C GLU A 102 19.85 8.02 -9.40
N SER A 103 20.01 6.71 -9.18
CA SER A 103 20.63 5.78 -10.11
C SER A 103 19.66 5.19 -11.14
N GLY A 104 18.35 5.43 -10.98
CA GLY A 104 17.29 4.92 -11.85
C GLY A 104 16.76 3.53 -11.46
N ASP A 105 17.20 2.96 -10.35
CA ASP A 105 16.70 1.69 -9.81
C ASP A 105 15.40 1.90 -9.01
N ILE A 106 14.34 2.21 -9.75
CA ILE A 106 13.01 2.52 -9.17
C ILE A 106 12.35 1.28 -8.55
N GLN A 107 12.65 0.10 -9.07
CA GLN A 107 12.05 -1.15 -8.58
C GLN A 107 12.57 -1.47 -7.18
N GLN A 108 13.89 -1.43 -6.97
CA GLN A 108 14.44 -1.62 -5.63
C GLN A 108 14.05 -0.46 -4.70
N ALA A 109 13.97 0.79 -5.19
CA ALA A 109 13.50 1.91 -4.39
C ALA A 109 12.06 1.70 -3.88
N THR A 110 11.16 1.24 -4.75
CA THR A 110 9.76 0.90 -4.41
C THR A 110 9.69 -0.19 -3.34
N ARG A 111 10.49 -1.24 -3.49
CA ARG A 111 10.59 -2.33 -2.49
C ARG A 111 11.03 -1.82 -1.12
N LEU A 112 11.97 -0.88 -1.07
CA LEU A 112 12.44 -0.30 0.19
C LEU A 112 11.47 0.75 0.77
N LEU A 113 10.74 1.48 -0.07
CA LEU A 113 9.72 2.45 0.35
C LEU A 113 8.50 1.77 0.96
N GLY A 114 8.18 0.55 0.51
CA GLY A 114 6.92 -0.13 0.83
C GLY A 114 5.72 0.43 0.06
N HIS A 115 5.95 1.38 -0.87
CA HIS A 115 4.96 1.92 -1.79
C HIS A 115 5.66 2.41 -3.07
N SER A 116 4.89 2.60 -4.14
CA SER A 116 5.43 3.07 -5.42
C SER A 116 5.95 4.51 -5.35
N PHE A 117 7.01 4.80 -6.10
CA PHE A 117 7.55 6.16 -6.20
C PHE A 117 6.73 7.00 -7.20
N THR A 118 5.95 7.96 -6.67
CA THR A 118 4.97 8.74 -7.45
C THR A 118 5.26 10.23 -7.41
N LEU A 119 5.23 10.85 -8.59
CA LEU A 119 5.24 12.29 -8.80
C LEU A 119 3.79 12.78 -8.75
N ASP A 120 3.43 13.54 -7.71
CA ASP A 120 2.10 14.15 -7.55
C ASP A 120 2.26 15.67 -7.52
N MET A 121 2.53 16.22 -8.70
CA MET A 121 2.82 17.64 -8.90
C MET A 121 1.78 18.26 -9.84
N LYS A 122 1.64 19.58 -9.73
CA LYS A 122 0.76 20.35 -10.59
C LYS A 122 1.24 20.31 -12.03
N VAL A 123 0.33 20.07 -12.97
CA VAL A 123 0.62 20.13 -14.42
C VAL A 123 0.69 21.58 -14.88
N VAL A 124 1.76 21.92 -15.61
CA VAL A 124 2.02 23.25 -16.15
C VAL A 124 2.09 23.24 -17.69
N GLY A 125 1.99 24.43 -18.29
CA GLY A 125 2.18 24.64 -19.72
C GLY A 125 3.55 24.15 -20.23
N GLY A 126 3.57 23.54 -21.43
CA GLY A 126 4.82 23.09 -22.07
C GLY A 126 4.75 23.03 -23.58
N GLN A 127 5.90 22.76 -24.22
CA GLN A 127 5.94 22.50 -25.66
C GLN A 127 5.29 21.14 -25.91
N ARG A 128 4.30 21.10 -26.80
CA ARG A 128 3.46 19.94 -27.09
C ARG A 128 4.20 18.90 -27.95
N LEU A 129 5.21 18.22 -27.40
CA LEU A 129 5.88 17.06 -28.04
C LEU A 129 4.86 15.98 -28.45
N GLY A 130 3.75 15.90 -27.71
CA GLY A 130 2.60 15.05 -27.99
C GLY A 130 1.99 15.15 -29.39
N HIS A 131 2.19 16.26 -30.12
CA HIS A 131 1.72 16.39 -31.50
C HIS A 131 2.31 15.32 -32.44
N LEU A 132 3.50 14.77 -32.14
CA LEU A 132 4.14 13.72 -32.93
C LEU A 132 3.55 12.31 -32.66
N LEU A 133 2.80 12.12 -31.57
CA LEU A 133 2.21 10.84 -31.14
C LEU A 133 0.68 10.84 -31.12
N GLY A 134 0.04 11.96 -31.44
CA GLY A 134 -1.42 12.10 -31.43
C GLY A 134 -2.07 12.21 -30.05
N ALA A 135 -1.30 12.37 -28.95
CA ALA A 135 -1.85 12.53 -27.60
C ALA A 135 -1.08 13.58 -26.79
N PRO A 136 -1.72 14.31 -25.86
CA PRO A 136 -1.11 15.39 -25.09
C PRO A 136 0.01 14.89 -24.16
N THR A 137 1.05 15.70 -23.98
CA THR A 137 2.04 15.51 -22.91
C THR A 137 1.74 16.44 -21.75
N ILE A 138 1.88 15.94 -20.52
CA ILE A 138 1.81 16.77 -19.31
C ILE A 138 3.22 17.09 -18.82
N ASN A 139 3.38 18.26 -18.21
CA ASN A 139 4.66 18.74 -17.70
C ASN A 139 4.53 19.01 -16.20
N GLN A 140 5.41 18.41 -15.41
CA GLN A 140 5.39 18.47 -13.95
C GLN A 140 6.77 18.89 -13.42
N PRO A 141 6.93 20.15 -12.98
CA PRO A 141 8.18 20.63 -12.38
C PRO A 141 8.49 19.88 -11.09
N LEU A 142 9.75 19.50 -10.89
CA LEU A 142 10.19 18.88 -9.64
C LEU A 142 10.58 19.98 -8.65
N PRO A 143 9.92 20.09 -7.48
CA PRO A 143 10.17 21.17 -6.56
C PRO A 143 11.57 21.07 -5.92
N PRO A 144 12.15 22.20 -5.47
CA PRO A 144 13.42 22.20 -4.73
C PRO A 144 13.39 21.24 -3.53
N GLY A 145 14.47 20.48 -3.34
CA GLY A 145 14.58 19.48 -2.26
C GLY A 145 13.82 18.17 -2.50
N PHE A 146 13.05 18.05 -3.58
CA PHE A 146 12.55 16.75 -4.01
C PHE A 146 13.70 15.87 -4.51
N VAL A 147 13.58 14.55 -4.32
CA VAL A 147 14.61 13.63 -4.81
C VAL A 147 14.56 13.66 -6.33
N ARG A 148 15.72 13.83 -6.97
CA ARG A 148 15.79 13.90 -8.43
C ARG A 148 16.03 12.49 -8.97
N PRO A 149 15.09 11.89 -9.71
CA PRO A 149 15.34 10.64 -10.42
C PRO A 149 16.48 10.82 -11.43
N LYS A 150 17.13 9.72 -11.80
CA LYS A 150 18.09 9.72 -12.92
C LYS A 150 17.48 10.37 -14.16
N PHE A 151 18.24 11.22 -14.85
CA PHE A 151 17.74 11.78 -16.11
C PHE A 151 17.60 10.71 -17.19
N GLY A 152 16.51 10.77 -17.93
CA GLY A 152 16.15 9.81 -18.96
C GLY A 152 14.68 9.44 -18.97
N VAL A 153 14.39 8.38 -19.71
CA VAL A 153 13.04 7.93 -20.04
C VAL A 153 12.65 6.76 -19.14
N TYR A 154 11.43 6.81 -18.62
CA TYR A 154 10.83 5.83 -17.74
C TYR A 154 9.51 5.30 -18.31
N ALA A 155 9.23 4.02 -18.05
CA ALA A 155 7.87 3.51 -18.05
C ALA A 155 7.18 3.98 -16.78
N SER A 156 5.99 4.55 -16.91
CA SER A 156 5.24 5.15 -15.79
C SER A 156 3.76 4.81 -15.84
N ILE A 157 3.13 4.65 -14.69
CA ILE A 157 1.67 4.60 -14.57
C ILE A 157 1.15 6.01 -14.30
N VAL A 158 0.13 6.43 -15.02
CA VAL A 158 -0.55 7.72 -14.85
C VAL A 158 -1.96 7.47 -14.35
N GLU A 159 -2.36 8.13 -13.27
CA GLU A 159 -3.72 8.03 -12.74
C GLU A 159 -4.54 9.26 -13.16
N VAL A 160 -5.61 9.04 -13.91
CA VAL A 160 -6.54 10.09 -14.36
C VAL A 160 -7.96 9.63 -14.08
N ASP A 161 -8.73 10.45 -13.35
CA ASP A 161 -10.12 10.19 -13.00
C ASP A 161 -10.37 8.78 -12.41
N GLY A 162 -9.43 8.32 -11.57
CA GLY A 162 -9.47 7.02 -10.90
C GLY A 162 -9.11 5.82 -11.79
N LYS A 163 -8.73 6.04 -13.05
CA LYS A 163 -8.25 4.99 -13.96
C LYS A 163 -6.75 5.09 -14.16
N ILE A 164 -6.08 3.95 -14.29
CA ILE A 164 -4.67 3.92 -14.69
C ILE A 164 -4.51 3.87 -16.21
N ALA A 165 -3.54 4.61 -16.70
CA ALA A 165 -2.99 4.51 -18.05
C ALA A 165 -1.49 4.23 -17.96
N HIS A 166 -0.93 3.58 -18.98
CA HIS A 166 0.52 3.52 -19.15
C HIS A 166 1.01 4.83 -19.77
N GLY A 167 2.23 5.20 -19.45
CA GLY A 167 2.85 6.42 -19.93
C GLY A 167 4.34 6.29 -20.08
N VAL A 168 4.90 7.25 -20.81
CA VAL A 168 6.34 7.41 -21.02
C VAL A 168 6.73 8.73 -20.40
N THR A 169 7.51 8.69 -19.33
CA THR A 169 7.97 9.88 -18.60
C THR A 169 9.43 10.17 -18.90
N ASN A 170 9.75 11.33 -19.46
CA ASN A 170 11.10 11.84 -19.54
C ASN A 170 11.39 12.74 -18.33
N ILE A 171 12.40 12.40 -17.54
CA ILE A 171 12.95 13.27 -16.50
C ILE A 171 14.19 13.95 -17.07
N GLY A 172 14.16 15.26 -17.20
CA GLY A 172 15.24 16.03 -17.82
C GLY A 172 15.30 17.46 -17.31
N VAL A 173 16.15 18.27 -17.93
CA VAL A 173 16.30 19.69 -17.63
C VAL A 173 15.92 20.50 -18.86
N ARG A 174 15.00 21.47 -18.70
CA ARG A 174 14.75 22.44 -19.77
C ARG A 174 15.78 23.56 -19.70
N PRO A 175 16.49 23.89 -20.79
CA PRO A 175 17.23 25.13 -20.88
C PRO A 175 16.23 26.27 -21.03
N THR A 176 15.83 26.89 -19.92
CA THR A 176 15.04 28.13 -19.89
C THR A 176 15.89 29.29 -19.43
N VAL A 177 15.56 30.51 -19.90
CA VAL A 177 16.27 31.74 -19.52
C VAL A 177 15.99 32.00 -18.04
N GLY A 178 17.01 31.87 -17.18
CA GLY A 178 16.97 32.27 -15.77
C GLY A 178 17.13 31.14 -14.73
N SER A 179 16.69 29.91 -15.01
CA SER A 179 17.02 28.72 -14.21
C SER A 179 16.78 27.43 -15.00
N ALA A 180 17.60 26.41 -14.70
CA ALA A 180 17.57 25.09 -15.30
C ALA A 180 16.98 24.10 -14.28
N GLU A 181 15.65 24.07 -14.17
CA GLU A 181 14.97 23.21 -13.20
C GLU A 181 14.60 21.86 -13.81
N PRO A 182 14.76 20.75 -13.04
CA PRO A 182 14.30 19.44 -13.48
C PRO A 182 12.78 19.38 -13.68
N LEU A 183 12.36 18.75 -14.77
CA LEU A 183 10.98 18.58 -15.17
C LEU A 183 10.71 17.12 -15.51
N ALA A 184 9.53 16.62 -15.14
CA ALA A 184 8.96 15.41 -15.68
C ALA A 184 8.00 15.74 -16.83
N GLU A 185 8.29 15.27 -18.04
CA GLU A 185 7.38 15.35 -19.19
C GLU A 185 6.81 13.97 -19.49
N THR A 186 5.50 13.81 -19.40
CA THR A 186 4.83 12.51 -19.49
C THR A 186 3.88 12.46 -20.67
N TRP A 187 4.07 11.49 -21.55
CA TRP A 187 3.06 11.07 -22.51
C TRP A 187 2.13 10.04 -21.85
N ILE A 188 0.83 10.21 -22.06
CA ILE A 188 -0.23 9.36 -21.48
C ILE A 188 -0.89 8.60 -22.62
N ALA A 189 -0.88 7.27 -22.54
CA ALA A 189 -1.52 6.45 -23.56
C ALA A 189 -3.04 6.54 -23.49
N ASP A 190 -3.69 6.53 -24.67
CA ASP A 190 -5.14 6.48 -24.83
C ASP A 190 -5.91 7.59 -24.08
N PHE A 191 -5.24 8.70 -23.76
CA PHE A 191 -5.83 9.84 -23.06
C PHE A 191 -5.99 11.03 -24.00
N GLU A 192 -7.20 11.59 -24.03
CA GLU A 192 -7.51 12.85 -24.67
C GLU A 192 -8.07 13.82 -23.63
N GLY A 193 -7.64 15.08 -23.69
CA GLY A 193 -8.13 16.13 -22.80
C GLY A 193 -7.03 17.01 -22.22
N ASP A 194 -7.45 17.83 -21.26
CA ASP A 194 -6.59 18.80 -20.59
C ASP A 194 -6.50 18.54 -19.09
N LEU A 195 -5.27 18.50 -18.59
CA LEU A 195 -4.93 18.29 -17.20
C LEU A 195 -4.21 19.50 -16.58
N TYR A 196 -4.15 20.66 -17.27
CA TYR A 196 -3.54 21.87 -16.73
C TYR A 196 -4.11 22.22 -15.36
N ASP A 197 -3.23 22.71 -14.51
CA ASP A 197 -3.49 23.09 -13.13
C ASP A 197 -3.95 21.97 -12.18
N LYS A 198 -4.12 20.74 -12.68
CA LYS A 198 -4.42 19.57 -11.85
C LYS A 198 -3.15 18.94 -11.29
N ASN A 199 -3.30 18.34 -10.11
CA ASN A 199 -2.32 17.40 -9.57
C ASN A 199 -2.57 16.02 -10.19
N VAL A 200 -1.60 15.52 -10.96
CA VAL A 200 -1.74 14.23 -11.66
C VAL A 200 -0.70 13.26 -11.10
N PRO A 201 -1.10 12.14 -10.49
CA PRO A 201 -0.16 11.12 -10.02
C PRO A 201 0.52 10.40 -11.19
N VAL A 202 1.84 10.53 -11.30
CA VAL A 202 2.69 9.79 -12.25
C VAL A 202 3.66 8.91 -11.47
N THR A 203 3.40 7.61 -11.47
CA THR A 203 4.21 6.61 -10.78
C THR A 203 5.29 6.09 -11.70
N LEU A 204 6.57 6.30 -11.35
CA LEU A 204 7.68 5.72 -12.10
C LEU A 204 7.78 4.24 -11.80
N ILE A 205 7.89 3.40 -12.84
CA ILE A 205 7.97 1.93 -12.69
C ILE A 205 9.37 1.43 -13.02
N LYS A 206 9.91 1.83 -14.18
CA LYS A 206 11.19 1.31 -14.67
C LYS A 206 11.92 2.34 -15.51
N PHE A 207 13.22 2.51 -15.25
CA PHE A 207 14.10 3.27 -16.14
C PHE A 207 14.32 2.50 -17.45
N LEU A 208 14.02 3.12 -18.57
CA LEU A 208 14.13 2.52 -19.90
C LEU A 208 15.47 2.86 -20.55
N ARG A 209 15.85 4.13 -20.57
CA ARG A 209 17.09 4.59 -21.22
C ARG A 209 17.49 6.01 -20.81
N PRO A 210 18.78 6.38 -20.94
CA PRO A 210 19.22 7.78 -20.85
C PRO A 210 18.60 8.67 -21.93
N GLU A 211 18.68 9.99 -21.72
CA GLU A 211 18.38 10.99 -22.75
C GLU A 211 19.33 10.82 -23.95
N LYS A 212 18.80 11.02 -25.16
CA LYS A 212 19.53 10.86 -26.41
C LYS A 212 19.18 12.01 -27.35
N LYS A 213 20.20 12.56 -28.04
CA LYS A 213 19.99 13.49 -29.16
C LYS A 213 19.69 12.69 -30.43
N PHE A 214 18.72 13.15 -31.21
CA PHE A 214 18.35 12.54 -32.49
C PHE A 214 18.78 13.45 -33.64
N ASN A 215 19.20 12.84 -34.75
CA ASN A 215 19.68 13.57 -35.91
C ASN A 215 18.54 13.94 -36.87
N SER A 216 17.34 13.39 -36.67
CA SER A 216 16.15 13.72 -37.45
C SER A 216 14.86 13.52 -36.66
N VAL A 217 13.76 14.14 -37.13
CA VAL A 217 12.41 13.94 -36.58
C VAL A 217 11.95 12.49 -36.73
N ALA A 218 12.29 11.83 -37.83
CA ALA A 218 11.93 10.43 -38.06
C ALA A 218 12.61 9.48 -37.05
N GLU A 219 13.88 9.71 -36.72
CA GLU A 219 14.58 8.96 -35.67
C GLU A 219 13.93 9.16 -34.29
N LEU A 220 13.55 10.40 -33.97
CA LEU A 220 12.85 10.73 -32.74
C LEU A 220 11.51 10.00 -32.66
N GLN A 221 10.67 10.09 -33.71
CA GLN A 221 9.37 9.41 -33.77
C GLN A 221 9.50 7.90 -33.57
N LYS A 222 10.45 7.26 -34.27
CA LYS A 222 10.70 5.82 -34.13
C LYS A 222 11.08 5.44 -32.70
N GLN A 223 11.94 6.22 -32.05
CA GLN A 223 12.33 5.95 -30.67
C GLN A 223 11.15 6.10 -29.71
N ILE A 224 10.33 7.13 -29.89
CA ILE A 224 9.17 7.35 -29.03
C ILE A 224 8.16 6.19 -29.14
N LEU A 225 7.87 5.70 -30.34
CA LEU A 225 7.00 4.52 -30.51
C LEU A 225 7.58 3.27 -29.83
N CYS A 226 8.90 3.08 -29.90
CA CYS A 226 9.59 2.01 -29.19
C CYS A 226 9.48 2.17 -27.66
N ASP A 227 9.66 3.39 -27.15
CA ASP A 227 9.53 3.68 -25.72
C ASP A 227 8.07 3.46 -25.24
N ALA A 228 7.07 3.85 -26.03
CA ALA A 228 5.66 3.63 -25.76
C ALA A 228 5.32 2.14 -25.69
N GLN A 229 5.78 1.35 -26.66
CA GLN A 229 5.59 -0.10 -26.64
C GLN A 229 6.29 -0.75 -25.44
N HIS A 230 7.54 -0.36 -25.15
CA HIS A 230 8.25 -0.86 -23.97
C HIS A 230 7.57 -0.49 -22.65
N ALA A 231 7.03 0.73 -22.53
CA ALA A 231 6.27 1.14 -21.37
C ALA A 231 4.98 0.34 -21.23
N ARG A 232 4.24 0.14 -22.32
CA ARG A 232 3.06 -0.72 -22.36
C ARG A 232 3.40 -2.13 -21.89
N ASP A 233 4.40 -2.77 -22.48
CA ASP A 233 4.80 -4.13 -22.13
C ASP A 233 5.27 -4.25 -20.68
N THR A 234 5.94 -3.21 -20.16
CA THR A 234 6.42 -3.17 -18.76
C THR A 234 5.27 -3.07 -17.78
N ILE A 235 4.22 -2.32 -18.11
CA ILE A 235 3.11 -2.02 -17.20
C ILE A 235 1.99 -3.04 -17.38
N MET A 236 1.50 -3.21 -18.60
CA MET A 236 0.37 -4.07 -18.90
C MET A 236 0.78 -5.53 -19.12
N GLY A 237 2.08 -5.84 -19.08
CA GLY A 237 2.62 -7.13 -19.45
C GLY A 237 2.49 -7.44 -20.95
N LYS A 238 3.31 -8.37 -21.43
CA LYS A 238 3.07 -8.99 -22.74
C LYS A 238 1.97 -10.04 -22.59
N ALA A 239 1.05 -10.10 -23.55
CA ALA A 239 0.16 -11.24 -23.68
C ALA A 239 1.02 -12.47 -24.01
N VAL A 240 1.27 -13.30 -23.02
CA VAL A 240 2.02 -14.55 -23.13
C VAL A 240 1.07 -15.71 -22.85
N SER A 241 1.33 -16.87 -23.48
CA SER A 241 0.67 -18.12 -23.11
C SER A 241 1.11 -18.52 -21.69
N GLY A 242 0.15 -18.83 -20.82
CA GLY A 242 0.42 -19.35 -19.48
C GLY A 242 0.21 -18.33 -18.35
N ILE A 243 0.24 -18.85 -17.12
CA ILE A 243 0.03 -18.07 -15.90
C ILE A 243 1.36 -17.53 -15.39
N ARG A 244 1.39 -16.25 -15.04
CA ARG A 244 2.56 -15.53 -14.50
C ARG A 244 2.38 -15.08 -13.06
N ALA A 245 1.13 -14.89 -12.63
CA ALA A 245 0.82 -14.45 -11.29
C ALA A 245 -0.43 -15.14 -10.74
N VAL A 246 -0.45 -15.34 -9.42
CA VAL A 246 -1.62 -15.76 -8.66
C VAL A 246 -1.89 -14.70 -7.59
N LEU A 247 -3.05 -14.07 -7.71
CA LEU A 247 -3.53 -13.04 -6.81
C LEU A 247 -4.64 -13.62 -5.93
N PHE A 248 -4.72 -13.16 -4.69
CA PHE A 248 -5.66 -13.69 -3.70
C PHE A 248 -6.47 -12.56 -3.07
N ASP A 249 -7.74 -12.82 -2.77
CA ASP A 249 -8.36 -12.14 -1.62
C ASP A 249 -7.68 -12.60 -0.31
N PHE A 250 -7.89 -11.84 0.76
CA PHE A 250 -7.34 -12.17 2.06
C PHE A 250 -8.35 -12.83 3.02
N ASP A 251 -9.48 -12.18 3.28
CA ASP A 251 -10.41 -12.54 4.34
C ASP A 251 -11.31 -13.69 3.82
N ASP A 252 -11.34 -14.84 4.48
CA ASP A 252 -12.05 -16.06 4.03
C ASP A 252 -11.48 -16.75 2.79
N THR A 253 -10.32 -16.29 2.30
CA THR A 253 -9.52 -16.92 1.25
C THR A 253 -8.16 -17.43 1.76
N LEU A 254 -7.33 -16.55 2.35
CA LEU A 254 -6.05 -16.92 2.98
C LEU A 254 -6.18 -16.98 4.51
N GLN A 255 -7.09 -16.20 5.08
CA GLN A 255 -7.40 -16.13 6.50
C GLN A 255 -8.77 -16.74 6.78
N ASN A 256 -8.89 -17.56 7.84
CA ASN A 256 -10.18 -17.91 8.40
C ASN A 256 -10.70 -16.75 9.28
N ARG A 257 -11.50 -15.86 8.70
CA ARG A 257 -11.95 -14.64 9.36
C ARG A 257 -12.94 -14.91 10.49
N PRO A 258 -13.94 -15.82 10.39
CA PRO A 258 -14.83 -16.13 11.51
C PRO A 258 -14.09 -16.53 12.78
N VAL A 259 -13.06 -17.40 12.67
CA VAL A 259 -12.25 -17.81 13.83
C VAL A 259 -11.48 -16.63 14.41
N ALA A 260 -10.83 -15.83 13.56
CA ALA A 260 -10.11 -14.63 13.99
C ALA A 260 -11.05 -13.62 14.70
N PHE A 261 -12.25 -13.42 14.15
CA PHE A 261 -13.22 -12.47 14.68
C PHE A 261 -13.78 -12.95 16.01
N MET A 262 -14.06 -14.24 16.17
CA MET A 262 -14.50 -14.81 17.44
C MET A 262 -13.46 -14.63 18.55
N ARG A 263 -12.16 -14.78 18.25
CA ARG A 263 -11.08 -14.49 19.21
C ARG A 263 -11.01 -13.03 19.60
N TYR A 264 -11.24 -12.11 18.66
CA TYR A 264 -11.40 -10.70 18.98
C TYR A 264 -12.62 -10.47 19.88
N CYS A 265 -13.75 -11.12 19.61
CA CYS A 265 -14.94 -11.02 20.45
C CYS A 265 -14.68 -11.57 21.86
N ASP A 266 -13.85 -12.61 22.04
CA ASP A 266 -13.41 -13.09 23.35
C ASP A 266 -12.66 -11.99 24.13
N PHE A 267 -11.69 -11.34 23.48
CA PHE A 267 -10.99 -10.19 24.06
C PHE A 267 -11.95 -9.06 24.43
N PHE A 268 -12.86 -8.71 23.52
CA PHE A 268 -13.81 -7.63 23.72
C PHE A 268 -14.71 -7.90 24.94
N MET A 269 -15.25 -9.12 25.05
CA MET A 269 -16.06 -9.52 26.20
C MET A 269 -15.26 -9.51 27.49
N HIS A 270 -14.04 -10.06 27.49
CA HIS A 270 -13.20 -10.08 28.68
C HIS A 270 -12.86 -8.67 29.18
N LYS A 271 -12.57 -7.74 28.25
CA LYS A 271 -12.20 -6.37 28.60
C LYS A 271 -13.38 -5.54 29.11
N TYR A 272 -14.49 -5.56 28.39
CA TYR A 272 -15.61 -4.63 28.63
C TYR A 272 -16.71 -5.22 29.51
N PHE A 273 -16.80 -6.55 29.58
CA PHE A 273 -17.82 -7.27 30.32
C PHE A 273 -17.21 -8.40 31.17
N PRO A 274 -16.19 -8.14 32.02
CA PRO A 274 -15.42 -9.18 32.72
C PRO A 274 -16.26 -10.04 33.66
N ASN A 275 -17.38 -9.50 34.16
CA ASN A 275 -18.27 -10.17 35.11
C ASN A 275 -19.53 -10.77 34.45
N LEU A 276 -19.62 -10.72 33.12
CA LEU A 276 -20.78 -11.24 32.40
C LEU A 276 -20.78 -12.79 32.43
N PRO A 277 -21.92 -13.44 32.76
CA PRO A 277 -22.00 -14.89 32.74
C PRO A 277 -21.58 -15.47 31.39
N GLN A 278 -20.82 -16.56 31.41
CA GLN A 278 -20.21 -17.14 30.19
C GLN A 278 -21.24 -17.46 29.09
N GLU A 279 -22.42 -17.93 29.47
CA GLU A 279 -23.50 -18.21 28.53
C GLU A 279 -23.97 -16.94 27.79
N GLU A 280 -24.15 -15.85 28.53
CA GLU A 280 -24.57 -14.56 27.98
C GLU A 280 -23.45 -13.93 27.13
N ALA A 281 -22.20 -14.02 27.60
CA ALA A 281 -21.04 -13.61 26.81
C ALA A 281 -20.99 -14.38 25.47
N ASN A 282 -21.23 -15.70 25.50
CA ASN A 282 -21.28 -16.51 24.27
C ASN A 282 -22.42 -16.06 23.33
N LYS A 283 -23.62 -15.76 23.84
CA LYS A 283 -24.73 -15.22 23.05
C LYS A 283 -24.36 -13.89 22.39
N ARG A 284 -23.74 -12.97 23.14
CA ARG A 284 -23.29 -11.67 22.60
C ARG A 284 -22.22 -11.82 21.54
N LYS A 285 -21.23 -12.71 21.72
CA LYS A 285 -20.21 -12.97 20.70
C LYS A 285 -20.80 -13.53 19.40
N GLN A 286 -21.79 -14.43 19.49
CA GLN A 286 -22.47 -14.95 18.30
C GLN A 286 -23.28 -13.84 17.60
N ASP A 287 -23.99 -12.99 18.35
CA ASP A 287 -24.68 -11.83 17.80
C ASP A 287 -23.70 -10.85 17.12
N MET A 288 -22.54 -10.60 17.73
CA MET A 288 -21.47 -9.81 17.13
C MET A 288 -21.02 -10.39 15.79
N LEU A 289 -20.76 -11.71 15.73
CA LEU A 289 -20.28 -12.39 14.52
C LEU A 289 -21.33 -12.30 13.40
N VAL A 290 -22.58 -12.65 13.69
CA VAL A 290 -23.67 -12.63 12.71
C VAL A 290 -23.91 -11.22 12.19
N ARG A 291 -24.03 -10.23 13.07
CA ARG A 291 -24.25 -8.82 12.69
C ARG A 291 -23.09 -8.24 11.91
N ASN A 292 -21.86 -8.72 12.12
CA ASN A 292 -20.70 -8.21 11.42
C ASN A 292 -20.72 -8.57 9.92
N ASN A 293 -21.52 -9.57 9.51
CA ASN A 293 -21.80 -9.89 8.11
C ASN A 293 -20.52 -9.99 7.26
N GLY A 294 -19.54 -10.80 7.69
CA GLY A 294 -18.26 -10.95 6.98
C GLY A 294 -17.40 -9.67 6.95
N GLY A 295 -17.79 -8.62 7.68
CA GLY A 295 -17.16 -7.30 7.66
C GLY A 295 -17.85 -6.29 6.73
N TYR A 296 -18.91 -6.68 6.02
CA TYR A 296 -19.70 -5.82 5.15
C TYR A 296 -20.76 -5.04 5.94
N VAL A 297 -20.28 -4.15 6.81
CA VAL A 297 -21.12 -3.30 7.68
C VAL A 297 -20.60 -1.87 7.73
N ASN A 298 -21.50 -0.93 8.02
CA ASN A 298 -21.10 0.35 8.59
C ASN A 298 -20.70 0.11 10.06
N TYR A 299 -19.42 0.27 10.38
CA TYR A 299 -18.93 -0.05 11.72
C TYR A 299 -19.50 0.87 12.81
N MET A 300 -19.88 2.10 12.48
CA MET A 300 -20.56 2.99 13.42
C MET A 300 -21.91 2.42 13.82
N ASP A 301 -22.75 2.12 12.83
CA ASP A 301 -24.09 1.54 13.07
C ASP A 301 -23.99 0.16 13.74
N TYR A 302 -23.00 -0.64 13.33
CA TYR A 302 -22.71 -1.94 13.91
C TYR A 302 -22.44 -1.85 15.41
N PHE A 303 -21.50 -1.00 15.85
CA PHE A 303 -21.18 -0.88 17.27
C PHE A 303 -22.29 -0.18 18.07
N LEU A 304 -22.83 0.93 17.56
CA LEU A 304 -23.87 1.68 18.27
C LEU A 304 -25.14 0.85 18.48
N SER A 305 -25.57 0.08 17.48
CA SER A 305 -26.75 -0.80 17.63
C SER A 305 -26.54 -1.90 18.66
N MET A 306 -25.29 -2.37 18.87
CA MET A 306 -24.98 -3.33 19.92
C MET A 306 -24.99 -2.67 21.30
N PHE A 307 -24.47 -1.45 21.43
CA PHE A 307 -24.47 -0.72 22.70
C PHE A 307 -25.89 -0.49 23.19
N GLU A 308 -26.78 -0.05 22.29
CA GLU A 308 -28.20 0.12 22.56
C GLU A 308 -28.85 -1.21 22.95
N LYS A 309 -28.67 -2.28 22.15
CA LYS A 309 -29.25 -3.60 22.42
C LYS A 309 -28.81 -4.19 23.77
N TRP A 310 -27.58 -3.91 24.20
CA TRP A 310 -27.04 -4.44 25.46
C TRP A 310 -27.28 -3.52 26.65
N GLY A 311 -27.90 -2.35 26.46
CA GLY A 311 -28.09 -1.34 27.51
C GLY A 311 -26.76 -0.86 28.10
N TRP A 312 -25.71 -0.74 27.28
CA TRP A 312 -24.37 -0.41 27.75
C TRP A 312 -24.19 1.10 27.91
N GLU A 313 -24.74 1.67 28.99
CA GLU A 313 -24.75 3.12 29.24
C GLU A 313 -23.34 3.72 29.41
N GLU A 314 -22.41 2.98 30.02
CA GLU A 314 -21.02 3.42 30.22
C GLU A 314 -20.07 2.98 29.09
N ALA A 315 -20.60 2.74 27.89
CA ALA A 315 -19.76 2.43 26.74
C ALA A 315 -18.77 3.56 26.45
N PRO A 316 -17.48 3.27 26.20
CA PRO A 316 -16.56 4.27 25.70
C PRO A 316 -17.08 4.87 24.38
N PRO A 317 -16.71 6.13 24.07
CA PRO A 317 -17.11 6.75 22.81
C PRO A 317 -16.74 5.88 21.60
N PHE A 318 -17.60 5.86 20.58
CA PHE A 318 -17.44 5.00 19.40
C PHE A 318 -16.04 5.06 18.78
N HIS A 319 -15.44 6.24 18.67
CA HIS A 319 -14.12 6.39 18.07
C HIS A 319 -13.01 5.65 18.84
N TYR A 320 -13.11 5.53 20.17
CA TYR A 320 -12.18 4.72 20.96
C TYR A 320 -12.36 3.22 20.70
N ILE A 321 -13.61 2.73 20.70
CA ILE A 321 -13.92 1.33 20.42
C ILE A 321 -13.50 0.95 19.00
N PHE A 322 -13.82 1.79 18.02
CA PHE A 322 -13.47 1.54 16.64
C PHE A 322 -11.96 1.56 16.41
N ARG A 323 -11.23 2.50 17.01
CA ARG A 323 -9.77 2.52 16.95
C ARG A 323 -9.19 1.27 17.58
N GLU A 324 -9.68 0.86 18.76
CA GLU A 324 -9.24 -0.38 19.38
C GLU A 324 -9.51 -1.59 18.48
N PHE A 325 -10.70 -1.71 17.90
CA PHE A 325 -11.02 -2.75 16.93
C PHE A 325 -10.02 -2.78 15.77
N GLN A 326 -9.71 -1.62 15.17
CA GLN A 326 -8.77 -1.53 14.06
C GLN A 326 -7.34 -2.00 14.40
N PHE A 327 -6.91 -1.86 15.66
CA PHE A 327 -5.60 -2.29 16.12
C PHE A 327 -5.58 -3.73 16.65
N ARG A 328 -6.60 -4.13 17.40
CA ARG A 328 -6.69 -5.41 18.11
C ARG A 328 -7.17 -6.54 17.24
N PHE A 329 -8.19 -6.33 16.41
CA PHE A 329 -8.70 -7.41 15.56
C PHE A 329 -7.62 -8.03 14.66
N PRO A 330 -6.72 -7.25 14.03
CA PRO A 330 -5.59 -7.81 13.30
C PRO A 330 -4.63 -8.70 14.10
N GLU A 331 -4.52 -8.52 15.41
CA GLU A 331 -3.67 -9.35 16.28
C GLU A 331 -4.21 -10.78 16.40
N TYR A 332 -5.49 -10.99 16.09
CA TYR A 332 -6.15 -12.30 16.13
C TYR A 332 -6.24 -12.99 14.77
N THR A 333 -5.59 -12.44 13.73
CA THR A 333 -5.55 -13.03 12.38
C THR A 333 -5.15 -14.51 12.43
N GLN A 334 -5.96 -15.35 11.80
CA GLN A 334 -5.78 -16.80 11.74
C GLN A 334 -5.76 -17.25 10.28
N LEU A 335 -4.60 -17.64 9.76
CA LEU A 335 -4.49 -18.20 8.41
C LEU A 335 -5.13 -19.59 8.34
N PHE A 336 -5.60 -19.96 7.15
CA PHE A 336 -5.86 -21.37 6.84
C PHE A 336 -4.54 -22.17 6.96
N PRO A 337 -4.57 -23.41 7.50
CA PRO A 337 -3.36 -24.16 7.82
C PRO A 337 -2.37 -24.31 6.65
N GLU A 338 -2.90 -24.46 5.44
CA GLU A 338 -2.12 -24.69 4.22
C GLU A 338 -1.65 -23.39 3.53
N ALA A 339 -2.15 -22.22 3.95
CA ALA A 339 -1.98 -20.98 3.18
C ALA A 339 -0.51 -20.64 2.91
N ILE A 340 0.33 -20.62 3.95
CA ILE A 340 1.76 -20.30 3.83
C ILE A 340 2.48 -21.28 2.88
N GLU A 341 2.17 -22.57 3.01
CA GLU A 341 2.84 -23.62 2.24
C GLU A 341 2.45 -23.57 0.76
N VAL A 342 1.17 -23.34 0.46
CA VAL A 342 0.69 -23.15 -0.91
C VAL A 342 1.35 -21.93 -1.55
N LEU A 343 1.43 -20.79 -0.86
CA LEU A 343 2.08 -19.59 -1.40
C LEU A 343 3.57 -19.83 -1.70
N LYS A 344 4.29 -20.53 -0.82
CA LYS A 344 5.70 -20.92 -1.07
C LYS A 344 5.83 -21.80 -2.30
N LYS A 345 5.01 -22.84 -2.42
CA LYS A 345 5.00 -23.75 -3.58
C LYS A 345 4.67 -23.05 -4.90
N LEU A 346 3.81 -22.04 -4.88
CA LEU A 346 3.54 -21.22 -6.06
C LEU A 346 4.75 -20.34 -6.42
N LYS A 347 5.44 -19.74 -5.43
CA LYS A 347 6.69 -19.00 -5.69
C LYS A 347 7.81 -19.89 -6.23
N GLU A 348 7.93 -21.12 -5.75
CA GLU A 348 8.90 -22.11 -6.26
C GLU A 348 8.69 -22.43 -7.74
N ARG A 349 7.45 -22.30 -8.26
CA ARG A 349 7.12 -22.39 -9.70
C ARG A 349 7.45 -21.10 -10.48
N GLY A 350 8.07 -20.11 -9.83
CA GLY A 350 8.40 -18.82 -10.43
C GLY A 350 7.19 -17.89 -10.62
N LEU A 351 6.06 -18.17 -9.97
CA LEU A 351 4.87 -17.32 -10.04
C LEU A 351 4.98 -16.15 -9.08
N LEU A 352 4.52 -14.99 -9.54
CA LEU A 352 4.34 -13.81 -8.71
C LEU A 352 3.08 -13.97 -7.87
N ILE A 353 3.15 -13.57 -6.61
CA ILE A 353 2.07 -13.72 -5.64
C ILE A 353 1.62 -12.35 -5.17
N GLY A 354 0.31 -12.13 -5.12
CA GLY A 354 -0.21 -10.90 -4.55
C GLY A 354 -1.51 -11.04 -3.82
N VAL A 355 -1.86 -10.01 -3.05
CA VAL A 355 -3.13 -9.91 -2.33
C VAL A 355 -3.88 -8.66 -2.76
N ILE A 356 -5.19 -8.79 -3.00
CA ILE A 356 -6.13 -7.68 -3.18
C ILE A 356 -7.22 -7.81 -2.12
N THR A 357 -7.24 -6.89 -1.15
CA THR A 357 -8.20 -6.94 -0.05
C THR A 357 -8.99 -5.65 0.09
N ASN A 358 -10.29 -5.78 0.36
CA ASN A 358 -11.15 -4.64 0.67
C ASN A 358 -11.06 -4.31 2.16
N GLY A 359 -10.93 -3.03 2.50
CA GLY A 359 -11.08 -2.55 3.87
C GLY A 359 -10.20 -1.34 4.19
N PRO A 360 -10.28 -0.84 5.43
CA PRO A 360 -9.44 0.25 5.89
C PRO A 360 -7.96 -0.10 5.81
N SER A 361 -7.15 0.86 5.32
CA SER A 361 -5.69 0.76 5.16
C SER A 361 -4.99 0.15 6.36
N LEU A 362 -5.14 0.77 7.53
CA LEU A 362 -4.44 0.36 8.76
C LEU A 362 -4.76 -1.09 9.13
N THR A 363 -6.04 -1.45 9.13
CA THR A 363 -6.51 -2.77 9.56
C THR A 363 -6.00 -3.87 8.64
N GLN A 364 -6.20 -3.72 7.32
CA GLN A 364 -5.79 -4.77 6.38
C GLN A 364 -4.27 -4.91 6.28
N ASN A 365 -3.54 -3.78 6.28
CA ASN A 365 -2.08 -3.84 6.27
C ASN A 365 -1.55 -4.53 7.54
N ARG A 366 -2.11 -4.22 8.71
CA ARG A 366 -1.72 -4.84 9.99
C ARG A 366 -2.02 -6.34 10.02
N LYS A 367 -3.15 -6.80 9.46
CA LYS A 367 -3.46 -8.24 9.39
C LYS A 367 -2.41 -8.99 8.57
N LEU A 368 -2.01 -8.43 7.42
CA LEU A 368 -0.99 -9.01 6.57
C LEU A 368 0.38 -9.02 7.26
N ASP A 369 0.72 -7.99 8.03
CA ASP A 369 1.97 -7.94 8.78
C ASP A 369 2.00 -8.97 9.91
N VAL A 370 0.94 -9.04 10.74
CA VAL A 370 0.82 -9.98 11.87
C VAL A 370 0.76 -11.43 11.39
N SER A 371 0.14 -11.70 10.24
CA SER A 371 0.05 -13.05 9.67
C SER A 371 1.41 -13.61 9.21
N GLY A 372 2.43 -12.75 9.05
CA GLY A 372 3.71 -13.13 8.49
C GLY A 372 3.70 -13.40 6.98
N LEU A 373 2.62 -13.07 6.26
CA LEU A 373 2.51 -13.29 4.82
C LEU A 373 3.35 -12.31 3.99
N ARG A 374 3.59 -11.09 4.49
CA ARG A 374 4.28 -10.02 3.73
C ARG A 374 5.53 -10.47 2.96
N PRO A 375 6.47 -11.24 3.54
CA PRO A 375 7.68 -11.65 2.83
C PRO A 375 7.42 -12.57 1.63
N LEU A 376 6.24 -13.19 1.54
CA LEU A 376 5.85 -14.07 0.44
C LEU A 376 5.14 -13.31 -0.70
N LEU A 377 4.64 -12.09 -0.43
CA LEU A 377 3.83 -11.33 -1.38
C LEU A 377 4.71 -10.38 -2.20
N ASP A 378 4.64 -10.50 -3.52
CA ASP A 378 5.29 -9.59 -4.47
C ASP A 378 4.51 -8.28 -4.62
N ILE A 379 3.19 -8.31 -4.35
CA ILE A 379 2.35 -7.09 -4.29
C ILE A 379 1.20 -7.23 -3.29
N VAL A 380 0.78 -6.11 -2.71
CA VAL A 380 -0.44 -6.01 -1.88
C VAL A 380 -1.19 -4.74 -2.25
N LEU A 381 -2.49 -4.88 -2.52
CA LEU A 381 -3.40 -3.78 -2.78
C LEU A 381 -4.52 -3.81 -1.74
N VAL A 382 -4.57 -2.77 -0.91
CA VAL A 382 -5.66 -2.57 0.05
C VAL A 382 -6.57 -1.48 -0.49
N SER A 383 -7.87 -1.74 -0.61
CA SER A 383 -8.80 -0.76 -1.20
C SER A 383 -8.81 0.59 -0.49
N GLY A 384 -8.59 0.62 0.83
CA GLY A 384 -8.44 1.83 1.63
C GLY A 384 -7.27 2.72 1.21
N ASP A 385 -6.16 2.13 0.74
CA ASP A 385 -4.97 2.84 0.25
C ASP A 385 -5.21 3.41 -1.15
N HIS A 386 -5.87 2.61 -2.00
CA HIS A 386 -6.04 2.94 -3.42
C HIS A 386 -7.33 3.70 -3.73
N LYS A 387 -8.25 3.84 -2.76
CA LYS A 387 -9.59 4.47 -2.93
C LYS A 387 -10.45 3.86 -4.05
N VAL A 388 -10.15 2.62 -4.41
CA VAL A 388 -10.89 1.79 -5.35
C VAL A 388 -11.12 0.46 -4.66
N HIS A 389 -12.33 -0.08 -4.68
CA HIS A 389 -12.70 -1.33 -4.01
C HIS A 389 -13.20 -2.36 -5.01
N LYS A 390 -12.95 -3.64 -4.72
CA LYS A 390 -13.62 -4.75 -5.40
C LYS A 390 -15.15 -4.59 -5.22
N PRO A 391 -15.98 -4.80 -6.27
CA PRO A 391 -15.69 -5.49 -7.52
C PRO A 391 -15.16 -4.60 -8.66
N ASN A 392 -14.80 -3.33 -8.42
CA ASN A 392 -14.32 -2.49 -9.51
C ASN A 392 -13.07 -3.12 -10.17
N PRO A 393 -13.10 -3.46 -11.48
CA PRO A 393 -11.99 -4.11 -12.18
C PRO A 393 -10.65 -3.39 -12.08
N GLU A 394 -10.70 -2.09 -11.84
CA GLU A 394 -9.53 -1.23 -11.77
C GLU A 394 -8.53 -1.63 -10.68
N ILE A 395 -8.99 -2.11 -9.51
CA ILE A 395 -8.06 -2.56 -8.45
C ILE A 395 -7.26 -3.81 -8.88
N PHE A 396 -7.87 -4.69 -9.68
CA PHE A 396 -7.22 -5.87 -10.25
C PHE A 396 -6.21 -5.48 -11.33
N ARG A 397 -6.58 -4.52 -12.20
CA ARG A 397 -5.65 -3.99 -13.21
C ARG A 397 -4.45 -3.32 -12.57
N ARG A 398 -4.65 -2.55 -11.49
CA ARG A 398 -3.55 -1.97 -10.69
C ARG A 398 -2.62 -3.05 -10.12
N ALA A 399 -3.18 -4.18 -9.69
CA ALA A 399 -2.39 -5.31 -9.19
C ALA A 399 -1.52 -5.95 -10.26
N ALA A 400 -2.13 -6.31 -11.40
CA ALA A 400 -1.40 -6.86 -12.54
C ALA A 400 -0.33 -5.88 -13.04
N ALA A 401 -0.66 -4.59 -13.08
CA ALA A 401 0.25 -3.54 -13.52
C ALA A 401 1.45 -3.34 -12.59
N GLY A 402 1.25 -3.41 -11.28
CA GLY A 402 2.34 -3.35 -10.31
C GLY A 402 3.27 -4.57 -10.37
N LEU A 403 2.76 -5.72 -10.83
CA LEU A 403 3.55 -6.92 -11.11
C LEU A 403 4.17 -6.93 -12.51
N GLY A 404 3.79 -6.00 -13.40
CA GLY A 404 4.23 -5.97 -14.79
C GLY A 404 3.77 -7.17 -15.62
N VAL A 405 2.57 -7.70 -15.33
CA VAL A 405 1.99 -8.86 -16.02
C VAL A 405 0.63 -8.50 -16.63
N ALA A 406 0.25 -9.23 -17.69
CA ALA A 406 -1.07 -9.09 -18.29
C ALA A 406 -2.14 -9.69 -17.38
N CYS A 407 -3.32 -9.05 -17.33
CA CYS A 407 -4.45 -9.55 -16.56
C CYS A 407 -4.83 -10.97 -16.98
N GLN A 408 -4.76 -11.29 -18.28
CA GLN A 408 -5.06 -12.62 -18.82
C GLN A 408 -4.06 -13.70 -18.37
N SER A 409 -2.87 -13.29 -17.92
CA SER A 409 -1.85 -14.18 -17.34
C SER A 409 -1.94 -14.27 -15.81
N CYS A 410 -3.01 -13.74 -15.21
CA CYS A 410 -3.26 -13.80 -13.77
C CYS A 410 -4.41 -14.76 -13.44
N ILE A 411 -4.17 -15.60 -12.43
CA ILE A 411 -5.26 -16.24 -11.68
C ILE A 411 -5.62 -15.32 -10.51
N TYR A 412 -6.91 -15.17 -10.23
CA TYR A 412 -7.40 -14.52 -9.02
C TYR A 412 -8.24 -15.50 -8.19
N VAL A 413 -7.88 -15.72 -6.94
CA VAL A 413 -8.57 -16.64 -6.01
C VAL A 413 -9.32 -15.82 -4.96
N GLY A 414 -10.62 -16.07 -4.78
CA GLY A 414 -11.42 -15.36 -3.77
C GLY A 414 -12.71 -16.07 -3.40
N ASP A 415 -13.32 -15.69 -2.28
CA ASP A 415 -14.48 -16.37 -1.68
C ASP A 415 -15.81 -15.63 -1.93
N HIS A 416 -15.78 -14.45 -2.56
CA HIS A 416 -16.98 -13.65 -2.76
C HIS A 416 -17.44 -13.62 -4.25
N PRO A 417 -18.63 -14.14 -4.59
CA PRO A 417 -19.10 -14.22 -5.99
C PRO A 417 -19.08 -12.88 -6.75
N VAL A 418 -19.49 -11.78 -6.12
CA VAL A 418 -19.44 -10.45 -6.76
C VAL A 418 -18.05 -9.80 -6.65
N ASN A 419 -17.59 -9.50 -5.43
CA ASN A 419 -16.35 -8.75 -5.21
C ASN A 419 -15.14 -9.40 -5.88
N ASP A 420 -14.98 -10.70 -5.72
CA ASP A 420 -13.81 -11.42 -6.21
C ASP A 420 -13.98 -11.91 -7.63
N ILE A 421 -15.06 -12.65 -7.88
CA ILE A 421 -15.21 -13.39 -9.13
C ILE A 421 -15.64 -12.47 -10.27
N GLN A 422 -16.74 -11.73 -10.12
CA GLN A 422 -17.15 -10.75 -11.14
C GLN A 422 -16.10 -9.64 -11.30
N GLY A 423 -15.47 -9.20 -10.21
CA GLY A 423 -14.41 -8.19 -10.26
C GLY A 423 -13.20 -8.63 -11.07
N ALA A 424 -12.70 -9.85 -10.84
CA ALA A 424 -11.59 -10.43 -11.59
C ALA A 424 -11.95 -10.64 -13.07
N LEU A 425 -13.15 -11.14 -13.38
CA LEU A 425 -13.64 -11.30 -14.75
C LEU A 425 -13.69 -9.97 -15.51
N GLY A 426 -14.22 -8.91 -14.87
CA GLY A 426 -14.26 -7.57 -15.47
C GLY A 426 -12.88 -6.95 -15.74
N ALA A 427 -11.83 -7.47 -15.07
CA ALA A 427 -10.44 -7.10 -15.34
C ALA A 427 -9.78 -7.97 -16.41
N GLY A 428 -10.39 -9.08 -16.81
CA GLY A 428 -9.84 -10.04 -17.76
C GLY A 428 -8.89 -11.07 -17.12
N MET A 429 -8.99 -11.29 -15.80
CA MET A 429 -8.25 -12.35 -15.09
C MET A 429 -9.02 -13.68 -15.12
N LYS A 430 -8.35 -14.80 -14.84
CA LYS A 430 -8.98 -16.11 -14.63
C LYS A 430 -9.38 -16.26 -13.15
N PRO A 431 -10.67 -16.17 -12.78
CA PRO A 431 -11.08 -16.36 -11.40
C PRO A 431 -11.07 -17.83 -10.98
N ILE A 432 -10.84 -18.08 -9.71
CA ILE A 432 -11.09 -19.34 -9.01
C ILE A 432 -11.87 -19.00 -7.75
N TYR A 433 -13.01 -19.65 -7.57
CA TYR A 433 -13.86 -19.49 -6.39
C TYR A 433 -13.41 -20.46 -5.30
N ILE A 434 -13.00 -19.94 -4.15
CA ILE A 434 -12.72 -20.78 -2.98
C ILE A 434 -13.92 -20.84 -2.06
N ASN A 435 -14.47 -22.04 -1.87
CA ASN A 435 -15.62 -22.30 -1.02
C ASN A 435 -15.23 -23.05 0.26
N ALA A 436 -14.32 -22.46 1.04
CA ALA A 436 -13.76 -23.09 2.24
C ALA A 436 -14.81 -23.46 3.32
N PHE A 437 -16.01 -22.87 3.24
CA PHE A 437 -17.09 -23.04 4.20
C PHE A 437 -18.31 -23.78 3.63
N GLY A 438 -18.29 -24.22 2.38
CA GLY A 438 -19.42 -24.94 1.76
C GLY A 438 -20.68 -24.10 1.60
N ARG A 439 -20.55 -22.82 1.23
CA ARG A 439 -21.64 -21.90 0.94
C ARG A 439 -22.46 -22.38 -0.26
N ASP A 440 -23.77 -22.16 -0.21
CA ASP A 440 -24.73 -22.55 -1.26
C ASP A 440 -24.66 -21.65 -2.50
N GLU A 441 -24.37 -20.36 -2.32
CA GLU A 441 -24.25 -19.42 -3.42
C GLU A 441 -22.94 -19.68 -4.19
N ARG A 442 -23.07 -20.09 -5.45
CA ARG A 442 -21.93 -20.42 -6.33
C ARG A 442 -21.95 -19.56 -7.59
N PRO A 443 -20.81 -18.99 -8.00
CA PRO A 443 -20.70 -18.31 -9.28
C PRO A 443 -20.80 -19.33 -10.42
N GLU A 444 -21.54 -18.98 -11.47
CA GLU A 444 -21.68 -19.82 -12.65
C GLU A 444 -20.39 -19.85 -13.49
N ASN A 445 -20.06 -21.03 -14.06
CA ASN A 445 -18.95 -21.21 -15.01
C ASN A 445 -17.56 -20.84 -14.47
N VAL A 446 -17.34 -20.96 -13.15
CA VAL A 446 -16.06 -20.68 -12.51
C VAL A 446 -15.57 -21.92 -11.78
N THR A 447 -14.26 -22.19 -11.87
CA THR A 447 -13.65 -23.31 -11.16
C THR A 447 -13.77 -23.09 -9.66
N GLU A 448 -14.34 -24.06 -8.96
CA GLU A 448 -14.48 -24.08 -7.51
C GLU A 448 -13.39 -24.95 -6.87
N ILE A 449 -12.81 -24.45 -5.78
CA ILE A 449 -11.94 -25.22 -4.88
C ILE A 449 -12.46 -25.15 -3.45
N MET A 450 -12.30 -26.22 -2.68
CA MET A 450 -12.72 -26.30 -1.27
C MET A 450 -11.59 -25.93 -0.31
N ASN A 451 -10.34 -25.96 -0.77
CA ASN A 451 -9.16 -25.58 0.00
C ASN A 451 -8.02 -25.18 -0.93
N LEU A 452 -7.00 -24.51 -0.40
CA LEU A 452 -5.94 -23.92 -1.23
C LEU A 452 -5.01 -24.97 -1.86
N ASN A 453 -4.95 -26.22 -1.37
CA ASN A 453 -4.08 -27.23 -1.99
C ASN A 453 -4.53 -27.59 -3.41
N GLN A 454 -5.84 -27.60 -3.67
CA GLN A 454 -6.40 -27.88 -5.00
C GLN A 454 -5.99 -26.86 -6.06
N LEU A 455 -5.56 -25.66 -5.63
CA LEU A 455 -5.01 -24.65 -6.53
C LEU A 455 -3.73 -25.11 -7.20
N LEU A 456 -2.89 -25.89 -6.51
CA LEU A 456 -1.62 -26.37 -7.05
C LEU A 456 -1.84 -27.25 -8.27
N ASP A 457 -2.84 -28.15 -8.22
CA ASP A 457 -3.19 -29.03 -9.34
C ASP A 457 -3.70 -28.23 -10.56
N ILE A 458 -4.50 -27.18 -10.31
CA ILE A 458 -5.04 -26.31 -11.37
C ILE A 458 -3.92 -25.52 -12.06
N VAL A 459 -2.98 -25.00 -11.25
CA VAL A 459 -1.82 -24.28 -11.75
C VAL A 459 -0.94 -25.21 -12.57
N ASP A 460 -0.64 -26.41 -12.07
CA ASP A 460 0.21 -27.39 -12.76
C ASP A 460 -0.39 -27.83 -14.11
N GLY A 461 -1.71 -27.97 -14.20
CA GLY A 461 -2.39 -28.26 -15.48
C GLY A 461 -2.47 -27.09 -16.46
N SER A 462 -2.31 -25.84 -15.99
CA SER A 462 -2.36 -24.61 -16.81
C SER A 462 -0.97 -24.01 -17.08
N TRP A 463 0.06 -24.51 -16.42
CA TRP A 463 1.42 -23.98 -16.46
C TRP A 463 2.20 -24.68 -17.58
N VAL A 464 2.38 -23.98 -18.69
CA VAL A 464 3.36 -24.33 -19.74
C VAL A 464 4.51 -23.35 -19.55
N GLY A 465 5.65 -23.85 -19.04
CA GLY A 465 6.78 -23.09 -18.52
C GLY A 465 7.33 -21.97 -19.41
#